data_AF-A0A6M1MJC3-F1
#
_entry.id   AF-A0A6M1MJC3-F1
#
_cell.length_a   1.000
_cell.length_b   1.000
_cell.length_c   1.000
_cell.angle_alpha   90.00
_cell.angle_beta   90.00
_cell.angle_gamma   90.00
#
_symmetry.space_group_name_H-M   'P 1'
#
loop_
_entity.id
_entity.type
_entity.pdbx_description
1 polymer ?
#
loop_
_entity_poly.entity_id
_entity_poly.type
_entity_poly.pdbx_seq_one_letter_code
_entity_poly.pdbx_strand_id
1 'polypeptide(L)'
;MRRLLTVEDHLLWSYSMLSVSREAMQRMQGGETNPFPGGRTKAANILMSKYQDGRKNITSLDRDDALAQNGSHVCAHFGCIAPRYHMDHLIPRSRLSGDYIPLNQVRSCPRCNTSRGNGDLMGWHRSNATFPSLGILRRYLKLCYFYAQRNDCLQEPVDEAVASGLPFEPRNLPRLFPPVQVLIWDYAYPA
;
A
#
# COMPACT_ATOMS: atom_id res chain seq x y z
N MET A 1 13.40 -16.30 5.96
CA MET A 1 12.68 -15.06 5.56
C MET A 1 13.64 -13.89 5.75
N ARG A 2 13.74 -12.93 4.81
CA ARG A 2 14.68 -11.79 4.91
C ARG A 2 14.42 -10.98 6.18
N ARG A 3 15.46 -10.60 6.92
CA ARG A 3 15.34 -9.67 8.06
C ARG A 3 15.09 -8.27 7.50
N LEU A 4 14.08 -7.58 8.04
CA LEU A 4 13.74 -6.21 7.69
C LEU A 4 14.10 -5.37 8.92
N LEU A 5 14.96 -4.38 8.77
CA LEU A 5 15.53 -3.62 9.88
C LEU A 5 15.10 -2.14 9.84
N THR A 6 15.14 -1.56 8.65
CA THR A 6 14.89 -0.13 8.45
C THR A 6 13.47 0.14 7.93
N VAL A 7 13.04 1.39 7.99
CA VAL A 7 11.78 1.82 7.37
C VAL A 7 11.74 1.47 5.88
N GLU A 8 12.85 1.69 5.17
CA GLU A 8 13.01 1.34 3.76
C GLU A 8 12.85 -0.17 3.52
N ASP A 9 13.46 -1.03 4.34
CA ASP A 9 13.34 -2.48 4.18
C ASP A 9 11.87 -2.93 4.16
N HIS A 10 11.08 -2.42 5.11
CA HIS A 10 9.66 -2.73 5.25
C HIS A 10 8.83 -2.25 4.06
N LEU A 11 9.08 -1.02 3.61
CA LEU A 11 8.40 -0.40 2.48
C LEU A 11 8.74 -1.11 1.17
N LEU A 12 10.03 -1.29 0.87
CA LEU A 12 10.50 -1.88 -0.38
C LEU A 12 10.14 -3.37 -0.47
N TRP A 13 10.15 -4.10 0.64
CA TRP A 13 9.67 -5.49 0.66
C TRP A 13 8.20 -5.57 0.24
N SER A 14 7.34 -4.79 0.90
CA SER A 14 5.90 -4.78 0.67
C SER A 14 5.57 -4.27 -0.74
N TYR A 15 6.28 -3.24 -1.22
CA TYR A 15 6.12 -2.69 -2.56
C TYR A 15 6.59 -3.65 -3.66
N SER A 16 7.65 -4.43 -3.40
CA SER A 16 8.12 -5.47 -4.31
C SER A 16 7.15 -6.65 -4.37
N MET A 17 6.63 -7.10 -3.22
CA MET A 17 5.57 -8.12 -3.15
C MET A 17 4.31 -7.67 -3.89
N LEU A 18 3.92 -6.41 -3.76
CA LEU A 18 2.81 -5.81 -4.50
C LEU A 18 3.07 -5.84 -6.01
N SER A 19 4.24 -5.39 -6.45
CA SER A 19 4.59 -5.30 -7.87
C SER A 19 4.58 -6.68 -8.54
N VAL A 20 5.17 -7.67 -7.88
CA VAL A 20 5.19 -9.07 -8.33
C VAL A 20 3.79 -9.67 -8.33
N SER A 21 2.98 -9.40 -7.31
CA SER A 21 1.59 -9.90 -7.26
C SER A 21 0.75 -9.31 -8.40
N ARG A 22 0.93 -8.03 -8.70
CA ARG A 22 0.26 -7.37 -9.82
C ARG A 22 0.67 -7.95 -11.16
N GLU A 23 1.97 -8.20 -11.37
CA GLU A 23 2.45 -8.84 -12.60
C GLU A 23 1.83 -10.24 -12.77
N ALA A 24 1.76 -11.03 -11.69
CA ALA A 24 1.11 -12.34 -11.71
C ALA A 24 -0.37 -12.24 -12.09
N MET A 25 -1.12 -11.31 -11.46
CA MET A 25 -2.52 -11.06 -11.80
C MET A 25 -2.71 -10.74 -13.28
N GLN A 26 -1.91 -9.81 -13.82
CA GLN A 26 -2.05 -9.35 -15.20
C GLN A 26 -1.78 -10.48 -16.20
N ARG A 27 -0.74 -11.29 -15.97
CA ARG A 27 -0.43 -12.43 -16.86
C ARG A 27 -1.49 -13.52 -16.78
N MET A 28 -1.96 -13.86 -15.58
CA MET A 28 -3.00 -14.86 -15.40
C MET A 28 -4.34 -14.43 -16.01
N GLN A 29 -4.69 -13.14 -15.93
CA GLN A 29 -5.85 -12.58 -16.65
C GLN A 29 -5.68 -12.66 -18.17
N GLY A 30 -4.45 -12.55 -18.69
CA GLY A 30 -4.12 -12.76 -20.10
C GLY A 30 -4.09 -14.22 -20.55
N GLY A 31 -4.44 -15.18 -19.68
CA GLY A 31 -4.45 -16.60 -19.99
C GLY A 31 -3.10 -17.31 -19.81
N GLU A 32 -2.06 -16.63 -19.31
CA GLU A 32 -0.78 -17.26 -19.00
C GLU A 32 -0.83 -18.06 -17.70
N THR A 33 0.07 -19.03 -17.57
CA THR A 33 0.29 -19.72 -16.30
C THR A 33 0.95 -18.77 -15.28
N ASN A 34 0.80 -19.08 -13.98
CA ASN A 34 1.39 -18.26 -12.93
C ASN A 34 2.92 -18.10 -13.15
N PRO A 35 3.43 -16.87 -13.37
CA PRO A 35 4.84 -16.64 -13.68
C PRO A 35 5.79 -16.93 -12.51
N PHE A 36 5.25 -17.15 -11.30
CA PHE A 36 6.01 -17.42 -10.08
C PHE A 36 5.59 -18.75 -9.45
N PRO A 37 5.85 -19.90 -10.09
CA PRO A 37 5.46 -21.22 -9.58
C PRO A 37 6.17 -21.58 -8.27
N GLY A 38 7.40 -21.11 -8.08
CA GLY A 38 8.15 -21.21 -6.81
C GLY A 38 7.77 -20.18 -5.74
N GLY A 39 6.67 -19.45 -5.95
CA GLY A 39 6.17 -18.40 -5.06
C GLY A 39 6.73 -17.01 -5.36
N ARG A 40 5.95 -16.00 -4.99
CA ARG A 40 6.23 -14.57 -5.24
C ARG A 40 7.41 -14.02 -4.42
N THR A 41 7.76 -14.68 -3.31
CA THR A 41 8.81 -14.24 -2.36
C THR A 41 10.19 -14.09 -3.01
N LYS A 42 10.61 -15.06 -3.85
CA LYS A 42 11.92 -15.00 -4.52
C LYS A 42 11.98 -13.83 -5.51
N ALA A 43 10.94 -13.66 -6.32
CA ALA A 43 10.82 -12.57 -7.27
C ALA A 43 10.78 -11.21 -6.56
N ALA A 44 10.05 -11.11 -5.44
CA ALA A 44 9.98 -9.89 -4.65
C ALA A 44 11.32 -9.54 -4.02
N ASN A 45 12.10 -10.52 -3.55
CA ASN A 45 13.45 -10.28 -3.04
C ASN A 45 14.40 -9.74 -4.11
N ILE A 46 14.39 -10.34 -5.32
CA ILE A 46 15.18 -9.85 -6.46
C ILE A 46 14.78 -8.43 -6.84
N LEU A 47 13.47 -8.15 -6.85
CA LEU A 47 12.95 -6.82 -7.18
C LEU A 47 13.30 -5.78 -6.11
N MET A 48 13.25 -6.15 -4.83
CA MET A 48 13.64 -5.30 -3.71
C MET A 48 15.11 -4.86 -3.84
N SER A 49 16.03 -5.79 -4.13
CA SER A 49 17.44 -5.45 -4.38
C SER A 49 17.61 -4.45 -5.52
N LYS A 50 16.79 -4.52 -6.58
CA LYS A 50 16.85 -3.52 -7.66
C LYS A 50 16.43 -2.12 -7.19
N TYR A 51 15.49 -2.01 -6.25
CA TYR A 51 15.13 -0.71 -5.65
C TYR A 51 16.25 -0.19 -4.73
N GLN A 52 16.81 -1.06 -3.88
CA GLN A 52 17.89 -0.70 -2.95
C GLN A 52 19.16 -0.25 -3.68
N ASP A 53 19.52 -0.92 -4.78
CA ASP A 53 20.70 -0.57 -5.58
C ASP A 53 20.45 0.62 -6.54
N GLY A 54 19.29 1.28 -6.46
CA GLY A 54 18.92 2.40 -7.34
C GLY A 54 18.67 2.04 -8.82
N ARG A 55 18.71 0.75 -9.18
CA ARG A 55 18.41 0.25 -10.53
C ARG A 55 16.93 0.36 -10.90
N LYS A 56 16.06 0.59 -9.91
CA LYS A 56 14.63 0.85 -10.08
C LYS A 56 14.20 1.88 -9.04
N ASN A 57 13.26 2.75 -9.42
CA ASN A 57 12.72 3.79 -8.54
C ASN A 57 11.22 3.60 -8.32
N ILE A 58 10.74 3.99 -7.14
CA ILE A 58 9.31 4.12 -6.89
C ILE A 58 8.79 5.32 -7.70
N THR A 59 7.76 5.09 -8.51
CA THR A 59 7.20 6.14 -9.38
C THR A 59 6.26 7.09 -8.64
N SER A 60 6.02 8.27 -9.22
CA SER A 60 5.09 9.29 -8.71
C SER A 60 3.68 8.74 -8.46
N LEU A 61 2.88 9.51 -7.74
CA LEU A 61 1.49 9.18 -7.40
C LEU A 61 0.50 9.51 -8.52
N ASP A 62 0.91 10.08 -9.65
CA ASP A 62 -0.01 10.56 -10.70
C ASP A 62 -0.94 9.47 -11.23
N ARG A 63 -0.39 8.26 -11.45
CA ARG A 63 -1.20 7.10 -11.85
C ARG A 63 -2.16 6.66 -10.75
N ASP A 64 -1.73 6.72 -9.50
CA ASP A 64 -2.54 6.35 -8.32
C ASP A 64 -3.71 7.33 -8.15
N ASP A 65 -3.48 8.61 -8.46
CA ASP A 65 -4.52 9.62 -8.41
C ASP A 65 -5.51 9.49 -9.57
N ALA A 66 -5.03 9.31 -10.80
CA ALA A 66 -5.89 9.06 -11.96
C ALA A 66 -6.82 7.86 -11.76
N LEU A 67 -6.30 6.75 -11.19
CA LEU A 67 -7.13 5.58 -10.84
C LEU A 67 -8.20 5.93 -9.81
N ALA A 68 -7.87 6.69 -8.78
CA ALA A 68 -8.84 7.07 -7.74
C ALA A 68 -9.92 8.03 -8.26
N GLN A 69 -9.57 8.96 -9.16
CA GLN A 69 -10.53 9.88 -9.77
C GLN A 69 -11.55 9.11 -10.63
N ASN A 70 -11.07 8.21 -11.48
CA ASN A 70 -11.93 7.37 -12.31
C ASN A 70 -12.77 6.38 -11.48
N GLY A 71 -12.21 5.90 -10.37
CA GLY A 71 -12.88 4.99 -9.45
C GLY A 71 -13.81 5.64 -8.43
N SER A 72 -14.18 6.91 -8.65
CA SER A 72 -14.96 7.69 -7.69
C SER A 72 -16.40 7.19 -7.47
N HIS A 73 -16.89 6.20 -8.20
CA HIS A 73 -18.25 5.66 -8.03
C HIS A 73 -18.38 4.57 -6.94
N VAL A 74 -17.27 4.12 -6.35
CA VAL A 74 -17.25 3.11 -5.27
C VAL A 74 -16.38 3.53 -4.09
N CYS A 75 -16.54 2.85 -2.95
CA CYS A 75 -15.64 3.01 -1.79
C CYS A 75 -14.27 2.44 -2.11
N ALA A 76 -13.21 3.21 -1.89
CA ALA A 76 -11.86 2.76 -2.20
C ALA A 76 -11.40 1.56 -1.35
N HIS A 77 -11.90 1.44 -0.11
CA HIS A 77 -11.48 0.40 0.83
C HIS A 77 -12.11 -0.97 0.59
N PHE A 78 -13.43 -1.03 0.37
CA PHE A 78 -14.20 -2.28 0.25
C PHE A 78 -15.17 -2.32 -0.94
N GLY A 79 -15.10 -1.37 -1.86
CA GLY A 79 -15.89 -1.39 -3.10
C GLY A 79 -17.39 -1.15 -2.96
N CYS A 80 -17.91 -0.95 -1.74
CA CYS A 80 -19.34 -0.70 -1.56
C CYS A 80 -19.80 0.61 -2.19
N ILE A 81 -21.03 0.58 -2.71
CA ILE A 81 -21.77 1.77 -3.16
C ILE A 81 -22.42 2.40 -1.93
N ALA A 82 -22.33 3.72 -1.81
CA ALA A 82 -22.90 4.48 -0.70
C ALA A 82 -23.64 5.73 -1.21
N PRO A 83 -24.70 6.17 -0.52
CA PRO A 83 -25.45 7.37 -0.92
C PRO A 83 -24.63 8.65 -0.82
N ARG A 84 -23.57 8.64 0.00
CA ARG A 84 -22.59 9.72 0.14
C ARG A 84 -21.23 9.14 0.49
N TYR A 85 -20.18 9.90 0.24
CA TYR A 85 -18.81 9.53 0.53
C TYR A 85 -18.07 10.62 1.28
N HIS A 86 -17.01 10.22 1.95
CA HIS A 86 -16.07 11.09 2.66
C HIS A 86 -14.68 11.00 2.03
N MET A 87 -13.86 12.03 2.25
CA MET A 87 -12.44 11.98 1.92
C MET A 87 -11.66 11.47 3.12
N ASP A 88 -11.11 10.28 2.99
CA ASP A 88 -10.36 9.59 4.03
C ASP A 88 -8.86 9.71 3.78
N HIS A 89 -8.08 10.00 4.82
CA HIS A 89 -6.63 10.23 4.70
C HIS A 89 -5.83 8.96 4.98
N LEU A 90 -5.27 8.29 3.96
CA LEU A 90 -4.60 7.00 4.14
C LEU A 90 -3.58 7.00 5.28
N ILE A 91 -2.75 8.05 5.37
CA ILE A 91 -2.01 8.42 6.59
C ILE A 91 -2.85 9.44 7.39
N PRO A 92 -3.36 9.12 8.58
CA PRO A 92 -4.23 10.02 9.34
C PRO A 92 -3.58 11.38 9.62
N ARG A 93 -4.30 12.49 9.34
CA ARG A 93 -3.79 13.86 9.58
C ARG A 93 -3.33 14.10 11.02
N SER A 94 -4.02 13.50 11.99
CA SER A 94 -3.67 13.63 13.41
C SER A 94 -2.29 13.04 13.75
N ARG A 95 -1.70 12.25 12.85
CA ARG A 95 -0.37 11.67 13.01
C ARG A 95 0.73 12.44 12.28
N LEU A 96 0.38 13.42 11.44
CA LEU A 96 1.33 14.15 10.62
C LEU A 96 2.00 15.33 11.35
N SER A 97 1.70 15.58 12.62
CA SER A 97 2.33 16.67 13.40
C SER A 97 2.34 18.05 12.71
N GLY A 98 1.31 18.33 11.89
CA GLY A 98 1.21 19.57 11.11
C GLY A 98 1.66 19.48 9.65
N ASP A 99 2.32 18.38 9.25
CA ASP A 99 2.72 18.15 7.86
C ASP A 99 1.54 17.95 6.92
N TYR A 100 1.78 18.34 5.67
CA TYR A 100 0.87 18.10 4.55
C TYR A 100 1.48 17.13 3.55
N ILE A 101 0.74 16.06 3.27
CA ILE A 101 1.08 15.07 2.23
C ILE A 101 0.06 15.23 1.08
N PRO A 102 0.49 15.69 -0.10
CA PRO A 102 -0.36 15.72 -1.29
C PRO A 102 -0.88 14.32 -1.62
N LEU A 103 -2.09 14.24 -2.17
CA LEU A 103 -2.68 12.98 -2.66
C LEU A 103 -2.82 11.89 -1.57
N ASN A 104 -2.83 12.27 -0.30
CA ASN A 104 -3.06 11.37 0.83
C ASN A 104 -4.54 11.02 1.06
N GLN A 105 -5.45 11.49 0.20
CA GLN A 105 -6.89 11.30 0.38
C GLN A 105 -7.45 10.29 -0.63
N VAL A 106 -8.43 9.49 -0.19
CA VAL A 106 -9.22 8.58 -1.02
C VAL A 106 -10.70 8.68 -0.67
N ARG A 107 -11.57 8.28 -1.60
CA ARG A 107 -13.02 8.27 -1.38
C ARG A 107 -13.41 7.06 -0.52
N SER A 108 -14.14 7.29 0.56
CA SER A 108 -14.54 6.25 1.53
C SER A 108 -16.02 6.34 1.87
N CYS A 109 -16.70 5.20 1.99
CA CYS A 109 -18.07 5.18 2.49
C CYS A 109 -18.10 5.55 3.99
N PRO A 110 -19.25 6.01 4.53
CA PRO A 110 -19.34 6.40 5.94
C PRO A 110 -18.89 5.29 6.90
N ARG A 111 -19.28 4.03 6.64
CA ARG A 111 -18.90 2.88 7.46
C ARG A 111 -17.38 2.70 7.54
N CYS A 112 -16.69 2.73 6.40
CA CYS A 112 -15.23 2.55 6.36
C CYS A 112 -14.50 3.73 6.98
N ASN A 113 -14.92 4.95 6.66
CA ASN A 113 -14.30 6.17 7.18
C ASN A 113 -14.41 6.23 8.71
N THR A 114 -15.61 5.98 9.26
CA THR A 114 -15.82 5.98 10.70
C THR A 114 -15.11 4.82 11.39
N SER A 115 -15.13 3.61 10.83
CA SER A 115 -14.47 2.47 11.48
C SER A 115 -12.95 2.54 11.44
N ARG A 116 -12.37 3.20 10.44
CA ARG A 116 -10.91 3.41 10.37
C ARG A 116 -10.46 4.52 11.32
N GLY A 117 -11.20 5.63 11.38
CA GLY A 117 -10.86 6.77 12.24
C GLY A 117 -9.43 7.27 12.00
N ASN A 118 -8.62 7.31 13.05
CA ASN A 118 -7.20 7.68 13.02
C ASN A 118 -6.24 6.46 13.04
N GLY A 119 -6.75 5.27 12.73
CA GLY A 119 -5.97 4.04 12.68
C GLY A 119 -5.00 3.98 11.50
N ASP A 120 -3.87 3.30 11.71
CA ASP A 120 -2.96 2.89 10.64
C ASP A 120 -3.71 1.99 9.64
N LEU A 121 -3.56 2.22 8.33
CA LEU A 121 -4.34 1.54 7.30
C LEU A 121 -4.21 0.02 7.38
N MET A 122 -2.97 -0.48 7.52
CA MET A 122 -2.71 -1.92 7.57
C MET A 122 -3.14 -2.53 8.90
N GLY A 123 -2.96 -1.82 10.02
CA GLY A 123 -3.51 -2.20 11.31
C GLY A 123 -5.04 -2.32 11.27
N TRP A 124 -5.73 -1.38 10.64
CA TRP A 124 -7.17 -1.40 10.46
C TRP A 124 -7.63 -2.59 9.60
N HIS A 125 -7.01 -2.84 8.45
CA HIS A 125 -7.33 -4.00 7.62
C HIS A 125 -7.12 -5.32 8.37
N ARG A 126 -6.03 -5.44 9.14
CA ARG A 126 -5.74 -6.60 9.98
C ARG A 126 -6.83 -6.83 11.04
N SER A 127 -7.26 -5.78 11.73
CA SER A 127 -8.34 -5.86 12.73
C SER A 127 -9.69 -6.29 12.15
N ASN A 128 -9.91 -6.05 10.86
CA ASN A 128 -11.12 -6.45 10.14
C ASN A 128 -10.97 -7.79 9.39
N ALA A 129 -9.82 -8.48 9.52
CA ALA A 129 -9.50 -9.68 8.74
C ALA A 129 -9.65 -9.48 7.21
N THR A 130 -9.29 -8.29 6.72
CA THR A 130 -9.36 -7.92 5.31
C THR A 130 -7.99 -7.59 4.75
N PHE A 131 -7.91 -7.46 3.42
CA PHE A 131 -6.73 -6.99 2.71
C PHE A 131 -7.12 -5.81 1.79
N PRO A 132 -6.35 -4.71 1.73
CA PRO A 132 -6.64 -3.61 0.83
C PRO A 132 -6.58 -4.06 -0.64
N SER A 133 -7.31 -3.37 -1.53
CA SER A 133 -7.05 -3.52 -2.96
C SER A 133 -5.59 -3.16 -3.27
N LEU A 134 -5.01 -3.77 -4.30
CA LEU A 134 -3.63 -3.48 -4.69
C LEU A 134 -3.45 -2.01 -5.10
N GLY A 135 -4.48 -1.37 -5.66
CA GLY A 135 -4.49 0.07 -5.93
C GLY A 135 -4.29 0.90 -4.66
N ILE A 136 -5.06 0.60 -3.60
CA ILE A 136 -4.95 1.33 -2.32
C ILE A 136 -3.64 1.04 -1.61
N LEU A 137 -3.21 -0.22 -1.57
CA LEU A 137 -1.93 -0.58 -0.95
C LEU A 137 -0.75 0.08 -1.68
N ARG A 138 -0.79 0.15 -3.01
CA ARG A 138 0.26 0.81 -3.81
C ARG A 138 0.32 2.31 -3.48
N ARG A 139 -0.82 2.99 -3.44
CA ARG A 139 -0.91 4.40 -3.06
C ARG A 139 -0.38 4.63 -1.65
N TYR A 140 -0.80 3.80 -0.69
CA TYR A 140 -0.35 3.89 0.71
C TYR A 140 1.16 3.73 0.84
N LEU A 141 1.74 2.67 0.25
CA LEU A 141 3.18 2.42 0.30
C LEU A 141 4.00 3.58 -0.30
N LYS A 142 3.52 4.17 -1.39
CA LYS A 142 4.15 5.35 -2.00
C LYS A 142 4.09 6.58 -1.10
N LEU A 143 2.95 6.85 -0.48
CA LEU A 143 2.80 7.96 0.47
C LEU A 143 3.77 7.79 1.65
N CYS A 144 3.83 6.59 2.23
CA CYS A 144 4.75 6.28 3.31
C CYS A 144 6.22 6.41 2.88
N TYR A 145 6.57 5.93 1.68
CA TYR A 145 7.92 6.04 1.15
C TYR A 145 8.34 7.48 0.90
N PHE A 146 7.54 8.28 0.20
CA PHE A 146 7.89 9.67 -0.09
C PHE A 146 7.87 10.54 1.17
N TYR A 147 7.01 10.25 2.15
CA TYR A 147 7.07 10.89 3.46
C TYR A 147 8.39 10.56 4.17
N ALA A 148 8.75 9.27 4.24
CA ALA A 148 9.98 8.84 4.90
C ALA A 148 11.23 9.35 4.21
N GLN A 149 11.22 9.40 2.87
CA GLN A 149 12.30 9.96 2.08
C GLN A 149 12.49 11.45 2.32
N ARG A 150 11.38 12.22 2.33
CA ARG A 150 11.41 13.67 2.55
C ARG A 150 11.89 14.04 3.95
N ASN A 151 11.65 13.17 4.93
CA ASN A 151 12.05 13.36 6.33
C ASN A 151 13.33 12.58 6.69
N ASP A 152 14.09 12.11 5.69
CA ASP A 152 15.35 11.38 5.84
C ASP A 152 15.32 10.13 6.77
N CYS A 153 14.13 9.57 7.02
CA CYS A 153 13.93 8.48 7.97
C CYS A 153 13.87 7.08 7.31
N LEU A 154 14.20 6.96 6.01
CA LEU A 154 14.20 5.68 5.29
C LEU A 154 15.20 4.67 5.87
N GLN A 155 16.40 5.14 6.24
CA GLN A 155 17.48 4.29 6.74
C GLN A 155 17.43 4.09 8.26
N GLU A 156 16.53 4.78 8.95
CA GLU A 156 16.38 4.63 10.40
C GLU A 156 15.87 3.23 10.75
N PRO A 157 16.36 2.63 11.85
CA PRO A 157 15.75 1.45 12.45
C PRO A 157 14.28 1.70 12.74
N VAL A 158 13.41 0.73 12.42
CA VAL A 158 11.95 0.94 12.52
C VAL A 158 11.50 1.33 13.93
N ASP A 159 12.09 0.73 14.96
CA ASP A 159 11.73 1.03 16.35
C ASP A 159 12.06 2.48 16.74
N GLU A 160 13.18 3.01 16.23
CA GLU A 160 13.62 4.39 16.45
C GLU A 160 12.75 5.37 15.67
N ALA A 161 12.48 5.10 14.40
CA ALA A 161 11.62 5.95 13.57
C ALA A 161 10.20 6.06 14.16
N VAL A 162 9.62 4.93 14.61
CA VAL A 162 8.30 4.92 15.26
C VAL A 162 8.32 5.69 16.58
N ALA A 163 9.35 5.50 17.41
CA ALA A 163 9.50 6.27 18.65
C ALA A 163 9.65 7.77 18.41
N SER A 164 10.26 8.16 17.28
CA SER A 164 10.45 9.55 16.84
C SER A 164 9.23 10.14 16.13
N GLY A 165 8.09 9.43 16.07
CA GLY A 165 6.83 9.98 15.58
C GLY A 165 6.52 9.70 14.11
N LEU A 166 7.10 8.65 13.51
CA LEU A 166 6.69 8.18 12.17
C LEU A 166 5.16 7.99 12.09
N PRO A 167 4.47 8.56 11.08
CA PRO A 167 3.01 8.66 11.10
C PRO A 167 2.29 7.37 10.64
N PHE A 168 3.05 6.33 10.33
CA PHE A 168 2.58 5.01 9.91
C PHE A 168 3.39 3.92 10.61
N GLU A 169 2.90 2.68 10.59
CA GLU A 169 3.56 1.55 11.25
C GLU A 169 4.20 0.60 10.21
N PRO A 170 5.52 0.67 9.95
CA PRO A 170 6.18 -0.18 8.97
C PRO A 170 6.04 -1.68 9.28
N ARG A 171 5.95 -2.07 10.56
CA ARG A 171 5.80 -3.48 10.98
C ARG A 171 4.44 -4.05 10.63
N ASN A 172 3.43 -3.20 10.42
CA ASN A 172 2.10 -3.63 9.98
C ASN A 172 2.03 -3.94 8.49
N LEU A 173 2.99 -3.45 7.69
CA LEU A 173 3.01 -3.66 6.24
C LEU A 173 3.07 -5.17 5.91
N PRO A 174 2.37 -5.59 4.84
CA PRO A 174 2.20 -7.01 4.57
C PRO A 174 3.49 -7.65 4.06
N ARG A 175 4.04 -8.58 4.83
CA ARG A 175 5.19 -9.39 4.40
C ARG A 175 4.80 -10.52 3.46
N LEU A 176 3.57 -11.02 3.62
CA LEU A 176 2.97 -12.06 2.78
C LEU A 176 1.64 -11.53 2.26
N PHE A 177 1.39 -11.78 0.98
CA PHE A 177 0.16 -11.38 0.32
C PHE A 177 -0.74 -12.61 0.19
N PRO A 178 -2.08 -12.46 0.28
CA PRO A 178 -3.02 -13.51 -0.08
C PRO A 178 -2.75 -14.12 -1.46
N PRO A 179 -3.24 -15.35 -1.73
CA PRO A 179 -3.19 -15.94 -3.06
C PRO A 179 -3.68 -14.98 -4.14
N VAL A 180 -3.08 -15.03 -5.33
CA VAL A 180 -3.36 -14.08 -6.43
C VAL A 180 -4.85 -14.06 -6.79
N GLN A 181 -5.51 -15.20 -6.69
CA GLN A 181 -6.93 -15.41 -7.04
C GLN A 181 -7.90 -14.64 -6.12
N VAL A 182 -7.48 -14.29 -4.91
CA VAL A 182 -8.32 -13.56 -3.95
C VAL A 182 -7.87 -12.11 -3.79
N LEU A 183 -6.82 -11.68 -4.50
CA LEU A 183 -6.40 -10.29 -4.52
C LEU A 183 -7.32 -9.49 -5.43
N ILE A 184 -7.65 -8.29 -4.99
CA ILE A 184 -8.45 -7.33 -5.75
C ILE A 184 -7.50 -6.27 -6.28
N TRP A 185 -7.49 -6.06 -7.61
CA TRP A 185 -6.68 -5.01 -8.21
C TRP A 185 -7.17 -3.63 -7.74
N ASP A 186 -8.42 -3.33 -8.06
CA ASP A 186 -9.10 -2.10 -7.70
C ASP A 186 -10.62 -2.34 -7.75
N TYR A 187 -11.37 -1.86 -6.77
CA TYR A 187 -12.81 -2.09 -6.70
C TYR A 187 -13.60 -1.36 -7.78
N ALA A 188 -13.06 -0.28 -8.34
CA ALA A 188 -13.68 0.44 -9.45
C ALA A 188 -13.42 -0.21 -10.81
N TYR A 189 -12.48 -1.15 -10.85
CA TYR A 189 -12.10 -1.89 -12.04
C TYR A 189 -12.12 -3.39 -11.72
N PRO A 190 -13.31 -3.94 -11.42
CA PRO A 190 -13.46 -5.39 -11.34
C PRO A 190 -13.10 -5.94 -12.73
N ALA A 191 -11.91 -6.52 -12.82
CA ALA A 191 -11.50 -7.28 -13.99
C ALA A 191 -12.35 -8.55 -14.11
#